data_AF-A0A7I0HSU7-F1
#
_entry.id   AF-A0A7I0HSU7-F1
#
_cell.length_a   1.000
_cell.length_b   1.000
_cell.length_c   1.000
_cell.angle_alpha   90.00
_cell.angle_beta   90.00
_cell.angle_gamma   90.00
#
_symmetry.space_group_name_H-M   'P 1'
#
loop_
_entity.id
_entity.type
_entity.pdbx_description
1 polymer ?
#
loop_
_entity_poly.entity_id
_entity_poly.type
_entity_poly.pdbx_seq_one_letter_code
_entity_poly.pdbx_strand_id
1 'polypeptide(L)'
;MALSENQTKLIHRINRIQGQLEAIKNTIVAEEQDCEKAILLLKAAHQAMKKFGEAYIHEYMDTCFKEKKSTQNIEADVKKAITAAFSL
;
A
#
# COMPACT_ATOMS: atom_id res chain seq x y z
N MET A 1 -11.67 19.19 -10.96
CA MET A 1 -11.82 17.80 -11.43
C MET A 1 -12.26 16.98 -10.23
N ALA A 2 -13.38 16.25 -10.30
CA ALA A 2 -13.83 15.41 -9.19
C ALA A 2 -13.06 14.08 -9.16
N LEU A 3 -12.69 13.62 -7.97
CA LEU A 3 -12.02 12.32 -7.77
C LEU A 3 -13.01 11.18 -8.03
N SER A 4 -12.53 10.08 -8.62
CA SER A 4 -13.30 8.84 -8.70
C SER A 4 -13.48 8.21 -7.31
N GLU A 5 -14.46 7.33 -7.16
CA GLU A 5 -14.68 6.58 -5.91
C GLU A 5 -13.45 5.74 -5.53
N ASN A 6 -12.79 5.13 -6.51
CA ASN A 6 -11.59 4.33 -6.28
C ASN A 6 -10.38 5.19 -5.90
N GLN A 7 -10.20 6.35 -6.53
CA GLN A 7 -9.18 7.33 -6.12
C GLN A 7 -9.38 7.78 -4.68
N THR A 8 -10.63 8.05 -4.29
CA THR A 8 -10.99 8.40 -2.91
C THR A 8 -10.64 7.27 -1.93
N LYS A 9 -10.93 6.01 -2.27
CA LYS A 9 -10.56 4.83 -1.46
C LYS A 9 -9.04 4.69 -1.32
N LEU A 10 -8.27 4.94 -2.37
CA LEU A 10 -6.80 4.90 -2.32
C LEU A 10 -6.22 5.99 -1.42
N ILE A 11 -6.76 7.21 -1.51
CA ILE A 11 -6.37 8.33 -0.65
C ILE A 11 -6.68 8.00 0.82
N HIS A 12 -7.86 7.46 1.13
CA HIS A 12 -8.18 7.05 2.50
C HIS A 12 -7.23 6.00 3.05
N ARG A 13 -6.77 5.04 2.22
CA ARG A 13 -5.77 4.04 2.61
C ARG A 13 -4.43 4.70 2.93
N ILE A 14 -3.97 5.63 2.09
CA ILE A 14 -2.73 6.40 2.35
C ILE A 14 -2.84 7.20 3.64
N ASN A 15 -3.94 7.94 3.85
CA ASN A 15 -4.10 8.76 5.06
C ASN A 15 -4.05 7.90 6.33
N ARG A 16 -4.63 6.69 6.29
CA ARG A 16 -4.53 5.73 7.40
C ARG A 16 -3.09 5.29 7.64
N ILE A 17 -2.35 4.98 6.59
CA ILE A 17 -0.93 4.60 6.68
C ILE A 17 -0.12 5.75 7.28
N GLN A 18 -0.34 6.99 6.84
CA GLN A 18 0.34 8.17 7.41
C GLN A 18 0.11 8.28 8.91
N GLY A 19 -1.13 8.09 9.38
CA GLY A 19 -1.42 8.05 10.81
C GLY A 19 -0.68 6.93 11.57
N GLN A 20 -0.51 5.76 10.95
CA GLN A 20 0.27 4.67 11.52
C GLN A 20 1.77 5.01 11.59
N LEU A 21 2.32 5.64 10.55
CA LEU A 21 3.72 6.08 10.52
C LEU A 21 3.99 7.17 11.57
N GLU A 22 3.07 8.12 11.75
CA GLU A 22 3.20 9.14 12.80
C GLU A 22 3.14 8.49 14.19
N ALA A 23 2.28 7.50 14.40
CA ALA A 23 2.25 6.76 15.65
C ALA A 23 3.58 6.04 15.93
N ILE A 24 4.21 5.44 14.93
CA ILE A 24 5.54 4.82 15.05
C ILE A 24 6.59 5.87 15.41
N LYS A 25 6.60 7.02 14.73
CA LYS A 25 7.53 8.11 15.03
C LYS A 25 7.39 8.59 16.48
N ASN A 26 6.16 8.67 17.00
CA ASN A 26 5.91 9.02 18.40
C ASN A 26 6.49 7.99 19.39
N THR A 27 6.58 6.72 19.03
CA THR A 27 7.23 5.70 19.89
C THR A 27 8.74 5.87 19.99
N ILE A 28 9.39 6.49 18.99
CA ILE A 28 10.84 6.67 18.96
C ILE A 28 11.28 7.77 19.93
N VAL A 29 10.46 8.82 20.07
CA VAL A 29 10.76 10.00 20.90
C VAL A 29 10.14 9.92 22.30
N ALA A 30 9.45 8.82 22.62
CA ALA A 30 8.86 8.61 23.94
C ALA A 30 9.94 8.41 25.01
N GLU A 31 9.74 9.01 26.19
CA GLU A 31 10.66 8.87 27.33
C GLU A 31 10.77 7.41 27.81
N GLU A 32 9.65 6.67 27.75
CA GLU A 32 9.60 5.23 28.00
C GLU A 32 9.26 4.48 26.70
N GLN A 33 10.16 3.59 26.27
CA GLN A 33 9.96 2.80 25.06
C GLN A 33 9.11 1.56 25.33
N ASP A 34 7.90 1.55 24.80
CA ASP A 34 7.07 0.35 24.69
C ASP A 34 7.38 -0.39 23.38
N CYS A 35 8.37 -1.28 23.44
CA CYS A 35 8.85 -2.06 22.30
C CYS A 35 7.76 -2.96 21.70
N GLU A 36 6.89 -3.54 22.53
CA GLU A 36 5.80 -4.41 22.05
C GLU A 36 4.82 -3.61 21.21
N LYS A 37 4.39 -2.45 21.70
CA LYS A 37 3.53 -1.53 20.96
C LYS A 37 4.16 -1.06 19.66
N ALA A 38 5.45 -0.71 19.68
CA ALA A 38 6.17 -0.30 18.47
C ALA A 38 6.18 -1.43 17.42
N ILE A 39 6.45 -2.67 17.81
CA ILE A 39 6.44 -3.85 16.93
C ILE A 39 5.03 -4.08 16.33
N LEU A 40 3.97 -3.96 17.15
CA LEU A 40 2.60 -4.12 16.67
C LEU A 40 2.21 -3.03 15.66
N LEU A 41 2.60 -1.77 15.91
CA LEU A 41 2.37 -0.67 14.97
C LEU A 41 3.13 -0.87 13.65
N LEU A 42 4.40 -1.29 13.72
CA LEU A 42 5.21 -1.61 12.54
C LEU A 42 4.57 -2.72 11.69
N LYS A 43 4.13 -3.81 12.34
CA LYS A 43 3.42 -4.91 11.66
C LYS A 43 2.14 -4.41 10.98
N ALA A 44 1.37 -3.56 11.66
CA ALA A 44 0.13 -3.01 11.11
C ALA A 44 0.36 -2.08 9.91
N ALA A 45 1.40 -1.23 9.99
CA ALA A 45 1.79 -0.33 8.90
C ALA A 45 2.27 -1.12 7.67
N HIS A 46 3.10 -2.15 7.89
CA HIS A 46 3.57 -3.06 6.83
C HIS A 46 2.40 -3.72 6.09
N GLN A 47 1.46 -4.30 6.82
CA GLN A 47 0.30 -4.95 6.21
C GLN A 47 -0.64 -3.97 5.51
N ALA A 48 -0.80 -2.76 6.04
CA ALA A 48 -1.56 -1.71 5.37
C ALA A 48 -0.89 -1.29 4.05
N MET A 49 0.45 -1.18 4.03
CA MET A 49 1.21 -0.85 2.83
C MET A 49 1.06 -1.92 1.74
N LYS A 50 1.14 -3.21 2.09
CA LYS A 50 0.92 -4.29 1.11
C LYS A 50 -0.46 -4.21 0.46
N LYS A 51 -1.51 -4.07 1.28
CA LYS A 51 -2.90 -3.93 0.82
C LYS A 51 -3.15 -2.66 0.03
N PHE A 52 -2.41 -1.59 0.31
CA PHE A 52 -2.45 -0.38 -0.49
C PHE A 52 -1.81 -0.60 -1.86
N GLY A 53 -0.62 -1.21 -1.91
CA GLY A 53 0.08 -1.53 -3.15
C GLY A 53 -0.76 -2.38 -4.10
N GLU A 54 -1.38 -3.44 -3.60
CA GLU A 54 -2.32 -4.28 -4.37
C GLU A 54 -3.48 -3.45 -4.95
N ALA A 55 -4.14 -2.64 -4.11
CA ALA A 55 -5.27 -1.82 -4.55
C ALA A 55 -4.87 -0.75 -5.58
N TYR A 56 -3.70 -0.12 -5.39
CA TYR A 56 -3.18 0.88 -6.32
C TYR A 56 -2.91 0.26 -7.69
N ILE A 57 -2.25 -0.89 -7.72
CA ILE A 57 -1.93 -1.57 -8.97
C ILE A 57 -3.21 -2.01 -9.66
N HIS A 58 -4.20 -2.54 -8.95
CA HIS A 58 -5.49 -2.89 -9.57
C HIS A 58 -6.20 -1.69 -10.19
N GLU A 59 -6.18 -0.52 -9.54
CA GLU A 59 -6.80 0.69 -10.09
C GLU A 59 -6.07 1.22 -11.33
N TYR A 60 -4.74 1.19 -11.30
CA TYR A 60 -3.91 1.79 -12.34
C TYR A 60 -3.32 0.77 -13.31
N MET A 61 -3.73 -0.50 -13.25
CA MET A 61 -3.17 -1.61 -14.04
C MET A 61 -3.15 -1.25 -15.53
N ASP A 62 -4.33 -0.92 -16.06
CA ASP A 62 -4.51 -0.49 -17.44
C ASP A 62 -3.59 0.67 -17.82
N THR A 63 -3.47 1.69 -16.96
CA THR A 63 -2.62 2.86 -17.23
C THR A 63 -1.13 2.50 -17.17
N CYS A 64 -0.72 1.69 -16.18
CA CYS A 64 0.65 1.22 -16.02
C CYS A 64 1.11 0.34 -17.18
N PHE A 65 0.21 -0.41 -17.82
CA PHE A 65 0.55 -1.36 -18.88
C PHE A 65 0.17 -0.91 -20.30
N LYS A 66 -0.77 0.04 -20.49
CA LYS A 66 -1.13 0.58 -21.82
C LYS A 66 0.00 1.35 -22.50
N GLU A 67 0.91 1.98 -21.76
CA GLU A 67 2.08 2.67 -22.36
C GLU A 67 3.14 1.69 -22.89
N LYS A 68 3.18 0.45 -22.40
CA LYS A 68 4.02 -0.62 -22.94
C LYS A 68 3.25 -1.43 -23.98
N LYS A 69 2.97 -0.82 -25.14
CA LYS A 69 2.48 -1.51 -26.34
C LYS A 69 3.49 -2.55 -26.82
N SER A 70 3.46 -3.76 -26.26
CA SER A 70 3.85 -5.03 -26.88
C SER A 70 4.09 -6.04 -25.76
N THR A 71 3.06 -6.73 -25.29
CA THR A 71 3.12 -8.12 -24.76
C THR A 71 1.81 -8.47 -24.05
N GLN A 72 0.90 -9.13 -24.77
CA GLN A 72 -0.35 -9.67 -24.20
C GLN A 72 -0.12 -10.73 -23.10
N ASN A 73 1.11 -11.20 -22.90
CA ASN A 73 1.47 -12.17 -21.86
C ASN A 73 2.09 -11.54 -20.59
N ILE A 74 2.60 -10.30 -20.64
CA ILE A 74 3.28 -9.70 -19.47
C ILE A 74 2.27 -9.25 -18.40
N GLU A 75 1.10 -8.76 -18.80
CA GLU A 75 0.11 -8.23 -17.86
C GLU A 75 -0.40 -9.29 -16.87
N ALA A 76 -0.69 -10.50 -17.36
CA ALA A 76 -1.19 -11.59 -16.51
C ALA A 76 -0.13 -12.13 -15.54
N ASP A 77 1.12 -12.26 -16.00
CA ASP A 77 2.23 -12.75 -15.18
C ASP A 77 2.68 -11.72 -14.16
N VAL A 78 2.66 -10.43 -14.52
CA VAL A 78 2.96 -9.33 -13.60
C VAL A 78 1.85 -9.19 -12.56
N LYS A 79 0.57 -9.32 -12.95
CA LYS A 79 -0.54 -9.33 -11.99
C LYS A 79 -0.39 -10.44 -10.95
N LYS A 80 -0.06 -11.66 -11.39
CA LYS A 80 0.22 -12.80 -10.50
C LYS A 80 1.42 -12.53 -9.57
N ALA A 81 2.52 -12.00 -10.09
CA ALA A 81 3.70 -11.70 -9.30
C ALA A 81 3.43 -10.63 -8.24
N ILE A 82 2.62 -9.62 -8.58
CA ILE A 82 2.22 -8.56 -7.67
C ILE A 82 1.31 -9.11 -6.56
N THR A 83 0.28 -9.88 -6.91
CA THR A 83 -0.55 -10.55 -5.90
C THR A 83 0.33 -11.40 -4.99
N ALA A 84 1.25 -12.20 -5.52
CA ALA A 84 2.16 -13.01 -4.70
C ALA A 84 3.05 -12.19 -3.75
N ALA A 85 3.59 -11.05 -4.21
CA ALA A 85 4.45 -10.18 -3.39
C ALA A 85 3.72 -9.52 -2.21
N PHE A 86 2.43 -9.24 -2.37
CA PHE A 86 1.63 -8.51 -1.38
C PHE A 86 0.67 -9.39 -0.55
N SER A 87 0.53 -10.69 -0.87
CA SER A 87 -0.42 -11.63 -0.21
C SER A 87 0.15 -12.50 0.92
N LEU A 88 1.24 -12.12 1.59
CA LEU A 88 1.82 -12.87 2.73
C LEU A 88 1.62 -12.18 4.08
#